data_AF-A0A7W7YBB5-F1
#
_entry.id   AF-A0A7W7YBB5-F1
#
_cell.length_a   1.000
_cell.length_b   1.000
_cell.length_c   1.000
_cell.angle_alpha   90.00
_cell.angle_beta   90.00
_cell.angle_gamma   90.00
#
_symmetry.space_group_name_H-M   'P 1'
#
loop_
_entity.id
_entity.type
_entity.pdbx_description
1 polymer ?
#
loop_
_entity_poly.entity_id
_entity_poly.type
_entity_poly.pdbx_seq_one_letter_code
_entity_poly.pdbx_strand_id
1 'polypeptide(L)'
;MIFLWGLLMALMFLRHCWRTIQVRPAIRRLLEVDSVKVLKISRAGVWRDCGSIRAAFYASLTIKDYHVDCEAPNGTKHCVTVEAHYHPVWATLLNIKIWGSDDQVKG
;
A
#
# COMPACT_ATOMS: atom_id res chain seq x y z
N MET A 1 -1.35 -32.34 13.42
CA MET A 1 -1.60 -30.91 13.73
C MET A 1 -0.54 -29.95 13.18
N ILE A 2 0.76 -30.32 13.14
CA ILE A 2 1.84 -29.46 12.61
C ILE A 2 1.66 -29.11 11.12
N PHE A 3 1.21 -30.06 10.30
CA PHE A 3 0.93 -29.84 8.88
C PHE A 3 -0.14 -28.78 8.60
N LEU A 4 -1.17 -28.68 9.46
CA LEU A 4 -2.26 -27.71 9.28
C LEU A 4 -1.75 -26.28 9.52
N TRP A 5 -0.93 -26.09 10.56
CA TRP A 5 -0.32 -24.80 10.86
C TRP A 5 0.66 -24.35 9.78
N GLY A 6 1.48 -25.27 9.25
CA GLY A 6 2.38 -24.99 8.13
C GLY A 6 1.62 -24.54 6.87
N LEU A 7 0.53 -25.22 6.54
CA LEU A 7 -0.33 -24.87 5.41
C LEU A 7 -0.98 -23.48 5.60
N LEU A 8 -1.47 -23.20 6.81
CA LEU A 8 -2.11 -21.92 7.12
C LEU A 8 -1.13 -20.75 6.99
N MET A 9 0.10 -20.91 7.49
CA MET A 9 1.17 -19.93 7.34
C MET A 9 1.58 -19.73 5.88
N ALA A 10 1.68 -20.82 5.10
CA ALA A 10 1.97 -20.75 3.67
C ALA A 10 0.90 -19.97 2.90
N LEU A 11 -0.38 -20.18 3.21
CA LEU A 11 -1.48 -19.43 2.60
C LEU A 11 -1.46 -17.94 2.97
N MET A 12 -1.16 -17.60 4.23
CA MET A 12 -1.02 -16.21 4.67
C MET A 12 0.16 -15.52 3.99
N PHE A 13 1.28 -16.23 3.84
CA PHE A 13 2.46 -15.71 3.15
C PHE A 13 2.21 -15.51 1.66
N LEU A 14 1.60 -16.50 0.99
CA LEU A 14 1.23 -16.42 -0.43
C LEU A 14 0.28 -15.24 -0.67
N ARG A 15 -0.72 -15.06 0.20
CA ARG A 15 -1.62 -13.92 0.18
C ARG A 15 -0.87 -12.59 0.34
N HIS A 16 0.14 -12.53 1.19
CA HIS A 16 0.95 -11.32 1.38
C HIS A 16 1.81 -10.99 0.15
N CYS A 17 2.46 -12.00 -0.44
CA CYS A 17 3.20 -11.87 -1.69
C CYS A 17 2.28 -11.41 -2.83
N TRP A 18 1.10 -12.02 -2.95
CA TRP A 18 0.11 -11.68 -3.98
C TRP A 18 -0.29 -10.20 -3.92
N ARG A 19 -0.59 -9.66 -2.74
CA ARG A 19 -0.88 -8.22 -2.55
C ARG A 19 0.25 -7.33 -3.01
N THR A 20 1.48 -7.71 -2.66
CA THR A 20 2.68 -6.92 -2.97
C THR A 20 2.97 -6.90 -4.47
N ILE A 21 2.72 -8.02 -5.15
CA ILE A 21 2.86 -8.12 -6.61
C ILE A 21 1.79 -7.28 -7.32
N GLN A 22 0.56 -7.20 -6.80
CA GLN A 22 -0.50 -6.40 -7.39
C GLN A 22 -0.30 -4.88 -7.20
N VAL A 23 0.19 -4.46 -6.03
CA VAL A 23 0.23 -3.03 -5.69
C VAL A 23 1.29 -2.26 -6.45
N ARG A 24 2.49 -2.83 -6.63
CA ARG A 24 3.60 -2.16 -7.33
C ARG A 24 3.26 -1.73 -8.76
N PRO A 25 2.77 -2.61 -9.66
CA PRO A 25 2.41 -2.20 -11.01
C PRO A 25 1.19 -1.28 -11.02
N ALA A 26 0.25 -1.43 -10.07
CA ALA A 26 -0.92 -0.57 -10.01
C ALA A 26 -0.56 0.87 -9.59
N ILE A 27 0.28 1.03 -8.57
CA ILE A 27 0.84 2.34 -8.18
C ILE A 27 1.63 2.93 -9.35
N ARG A 28 2.50 2.15 -9.97
CA ARG A 28 3.33 2.63 -11.08
C ARG A 28 2.48 3.11 -12.26
N ARG A 29 1.45 2.36 -12.66
CA ARG A 29 0.52 2.79 -13.72
C ARG A 29 -0.24 4.06 -13.34
N LEU A 30 -0.67 4.17 -12.09
CA LEU A 30 -1.40 5.35 -11.61
C LEU A 30 -0.52 6.62 -11.72
N LEU A 31 0.76 6.52 -11.33
CA LEU A 31 1.71 7.65 -11.37
C LEU A 31 2.32 7.91 -12.76
N GLU A 32 2.45 6.89 -13.60
CA GLU A 32 2.88 7.05 -15.00
C GLU A 32 1.87 7.87 -15.81
N VAL A 33 0.56 7.77 -15.50
CA VAL A 33 -0.49 8.60 -16.11
C VAL A 33 -0.25 10.09 -15.81
N ASP A 34 0.27 10.43 -14.63
CA ASP A 34 0.56 11.80 -14.22
C ASP A 34 1.96 12.31 -14.66
N SER A 35 2.68 11.55 -15.50
CA SER A 35 4.05 11.87 -15.96
C SER A 35 5.08 11.96 -14.84
N VAL A 36 4.86 11.28 -13.72
CA VAL A 36 5.76 11.32 -12.55
C VAL A 36 6.57 10.03 -12.45
N LYS A 37 7.88 10.16 -12.21
CA LYS A 37 8.77 9.00 -12.04
C LYS A 37 8.73 8.51 -10.59
N VAL A 38 8.35 7.25 -10.40
CA VAL A 38 8.37 6.60 -9.07
C VAL A 38 9.81 6.21 -8.73
N LEU A 39 10.37 6.79 -7.67
CA LEU A 39 11.71 6.49 -7.17
C LEU A 39 11.70 5.35 -6.15
N LYS A 40 10.75 5.40 -5.21
CA LYS A 40 10.68 4.45 -4.10
C LYS A 40 9.25 4.26 -3.63
N ILE A 41 8.89 3.02 -3.31
CA ILE A 41 7.62 2.68 -2.66
C ILE A 41 7.96 2.11 -1.28
N SER A 42 7.65 2.88 -0.25
CA SER A 42 7.78 2.52 1.16
C SER A 42 6.40 2.25 1.74
N ARG A 43 6.29 1.44 2.79
CA ARG A 43 5.02 1.24 3.49
C ARG A 43 4.85 2.38 4.50
N ALA A 44 3.75 3.12 4.41
CA ALA A 44 3.36 4.00 5.51
C ALA A 44 2.93 3.12 6.69
N GLY A 45 3.15 3.59 7.92
CA GLY A 45 2.99 2.79 9.14
C GLY A 45 1.70 1.94 9.19
N VAL A 46 1.77 0.78 9.83
CA VAL A 46 0.69 -0.22 9.84
C VAL A 46 -0.52 0.19 10.71
N TRP A 47 -0.39 1.26 11.49
CA TRP A 47 -1.36 1.64 12.51
C TRP A 47 -2.14 2.88 12.08
N ARG A 48 -3.37 2.67 11.62
CA ARG A 48 -4.42 3.67 11.71
C ARG A 48 -5.05 3.57 13.09
N ASP A 49 -5.12 4.70 13.78
CA ASP A 49 -5.77 4.79 15.08
C ASP A 49 -7.30 4.79 14.86
N CYS A 50 -7.89 3.59 14.82
CA CYS A 50 -9.31 3.43 14.47
C CYS A 50 -10.25 3.42 15.70
N GLY A 51 -9.78 3.80 16.89
CA GLY A 51 -10.58 3.84 18.13
C GLY A 51 -11.09 2.49 18.64
N SER A 52 -10.92 1.41 17.88
CA SER A 52 -11.33 0.04 18.22
C SER A 52 -10.38 -0.97 17.59
N ILE A 53 -9.98 -1.99 18.38
CA ILE A 53 -9.11 -3.09 17.93
C ILE A 53 -9.73 -3.84 16.75
N ARG A 54 -11.06 -4.02 16.75
CA ARG A 54 -11.77 -4.69 15.65
C ARG A 54 -11.66 -3.87 14.37
N ALA A 55 -11.91 -2.56 14.46
CA ALA A 55 -11.78 -1.66 13.31
C ALA A 55 -10.33 -1.59 12.80
N ALA A 56 -9.35 -1.56 13.69
CA ALA A 56 -7.93 -1.60 13.34
C ALA A 56 -7.54 -2.92 12.64
N PHE A 57 -8.08 -4.05 13.07
CA PHE A 57 -7.84 -5.34 12.43
C PHE A 57 -8.45 -5.41 11.03
N TYR A 58 -9.71 -5.00 10.87
CA TYR A 58 -10.35 -4.91 9.56
C TYR A 58 -9.61 -3.94 8.64
N ALA A 59 -9.30 -2.73 9.12
CA ALA A 59 -8.52 -1.75 8.37
C ALA A 59 -7.15 -2.30 7.97
N SER A 60 -6.46 -3.03 8.84
CA SER A 60 -5.18 -3.67 8.49
C SER A 60 -5.32 -4.77 7.42
N LEU A 61 -6.49 -5.42 7.32
CA LEU A 61 -6.73 -6.42 6.27
C LEU A 61 -7.18 -5.78 4.95
N THR A 62 -7.94 -4.70 4.99
CA THR A 62 -8.56 -4.10 3.79
C THR A 62 -7.81 -2.88 3.27
N ILE A 63 -7.04 -2.19 4.09
CA ILE A 63 -6.42 -0.91 3.76
C ILE A 63 -4.92 -1.01 4.05
N LYS A 64 -4.10 -0.56 3.11
CA LYS A 64 -2.67 -0.35 3.34
C LYS A 64 -2.23 0.96 2.73
N ASP A 65 -1.59 1.76 3.57
CA ASP A 65 -0.99 3.02 3.17
C ASP A 65 0.46 2.78 2.71
N TYR A 66 0.85 3.46 1.63
CA TYR A 66 2.17 3.42 1.04
C TYR A 66 2.68 4.85 0.86
N HIS A 67 3.92 5.11 1.24
CA HIS A 67 4.61 6.35 0.85
C HIS A 67 5.34 6.11 -0.46
N VAL A 68 5.05 6.93 -1.45
CA VAL A 68 5.67 6.85 -2.77
C VAL A 68 6.49 8.11 -2.97
N ASP A 69 7.80 7.95 -3.05
CA ASP A 69 8.70 9.03 -3.40
C ASP A 69 8.68 9.18 -4.91
N CYS A 70 8.26 10.35 -5.36
CA CYS A 70 7.99 10.64 -6.75
C CYS A 70 8.86 11.82 -7.21
N GLU A 71 9.30 11.78 -8.46
CA GLU A 71 10.06 12.85 -9.09
C GLU A 71 9.29 13.37 -10.30
N ALA A 72 8.90 14.64 -10.21
CA ALA A 72 8.25 15.35 -11.31
C ALA A 72 9.25 15.59 -12.46
N PRO A 73 8.77 15.82 -13.70
CA PRO A 73 9.64 16.02 -14.86
C PRO A 73 10.54 17.26 -14.76
N ASN A 74 10.21 18.20 -13.86
CA ASN A 74 11.02 19.36 -13.52
C ASN A 74 12.17 19.05 -12.53
N GLY A 75 12.34 17.79 -12.12
CA GLY A 75 13.35 17.36 -11.13
C GLY A 75 12.94 17.59 -9.67
N THR A 76 11.71 18.05 -9.40
CA THR A 76 11.22 18.24 -8.03
C THR A 76 10.77 16.90 -7.43
N LYS A 77 11.30 16.58 -6.25
CA LYS A 77 10.92 15.38 -5.49
C LYS A 77 9.79 15.71 -4.52
N HIS A 78 8.75 14.89 -4.51
CA HIS A 78 7.64 15.00 -3.57
C HIS A 78 7.22 13.61 -3.10
N CYS A 79 6.69 13.52 -1.88
CA CYS A 79 6.23 12.27 -1.30
C CYS A 79 4.71 12.23 -1.33
N VAL A 80 4.16 11.19 -1.94
CA VAL A 80 2.72 11.00 -2.06
C VAL A 80 2.30 9.82 -1.22
N THR A 81 1.24 9.99 -0.42
CA THR A 81 0.66 8.88 0.32
C THR A 81 -0.41 8.21 -0.52
N VAL A 82 -0.25 6.91 -0.76
CA VAL A 82 -1.16 6.10 -1.56
C VAL A 82 -1.84 5.08 -0.67
N GLU A 83 -3.15 5.18 -0.54
CA GLU A 83 -4.00 4.23 0.16
C GLU A 83 -4.50 3.16 -0.82
N ALA A 84 -4.06 1.92 -0.63
CA ALA A 84 -4.52 0.77 -1.39
C ALA A 84 -5.62 0.02 -0.62
N HIS A 85 -6.78 -0.12 -1.26
CA HIS A 85 -7.93 -0.87 -0.77
C HIS A 85 -7.93 -2.27 -1.36
N TYR A 86 -8.05 -3.28 -0.52
CA TYR A 86 -8.06 -4.69 -0.88
C TYR A 86 -9.33 -5.39 -0.43
N HIS A 87 -9.69 -6.44 -1.17
CA HIS A 87 -10.77 -7.33 -0.77
C HIS A 87 -10.41 -8.06 0.54
N PRO A 88 -11.29 -8.07 1.56
CA PRO A 88 -11.02 -8.67 2.86
C PRO A 88 -10.78 -10.18 2.77
N VAL A 89 -11.37 -10.87 1.79
CA VAL A 89 -11.27 -12.32 1.64
C VAL A 89 -10.26 -12.74 0.58
N TRP A 90 -10.17 -12.02 -0.54
CA TRP A 90 -9.35 -12.45 -1.69
C TRP A 90 -8.04 -11.70 -1.82
N ALA A 91 -7.83 -10.67 -1.00
CA ALA A 91 -6.62 -9.86 -1.07
C ALA A 91 -6.37 -9.19 -2.43
N THR A 92 -7.37 -9.20 -3.33
CA THR A 92 -7.33 -8.49 -4.60
C THR A 92 -7.41 -6.99 -4.36
N LEU A 93 -6.57 -6.22 -5.04
CA LEU A 93 -6.66 -4.77 -5.06
C LEU A 93 -8.00 -4.33 -5.69
N LEU A 94 -8.81 -3.60 -4.94
CA LEU A 94 -10.11 -3.08 -5.37
C LEU A 94 -10.00 -1.63 -5.85
N ASN A 95 -9.25 -0.81 -5.12
CA ASN A 95 -9.16 0.62 -5.39
C ASN A 95 -7.83 1.17 -4.86
N ILE A 96 -7.34 2.24 -5.46
CA ILE A 96 -6.20 3.01 -4.97
C ILE A 96 -6.65 4.48 -4.86
N LYS A 97 -6.47 5.07 -3.69
CA LYS A 97 -6.68 6.49 -3.45
C LYS A 97 -5.36 7.17 -3.16
N ILE A 98 -5.17 8.35 -3.74
CA ILE A 98 -4.04 9.21 -3.41
C ILE A 98 -4.51 10.17 -2.33
N TRP A 99 -3.83 10.15 -1.19
CA TRP A 99 -3.97 11.17 -0.16
C TRP A 99 -2.90 12.23 -0.38
N GLY A 100 -3.33 13.49 -0.25
CA GLY A 100 -2.62 14.69 -0.66
C GLY A 100 -1.11 14.61 -0.46
N SER A 101 -0.40 15.08 -1.49
CA SER A 101 1.04 15.30 -1.51
C SER A 101 1.42 16.04 -0.23
N ASP A 102 2.12 15.37 0.69
CA ASP A 102 2.71 16.05 1.83
C ASP A 102 3.85 16.86 1.21
N ASP A 103 3.59 18.14 0.97
CA ASP A 103 4.61 19.13 0.62
C ASP A 103 5.55 19.27 1.83
N GLN A 104 6.37 18.24 2.07
CA GLN A 104 7.53 18.30 2.95
C GLN A 104 8.63 19.05 2.20
N VAL A 105 8.37 20.32 1.91
CA VAL A 105 9.40 21.35 1.83
C VAL A 105 9.85 21.62 3.26
N LYS A 106 10.90 20.92 3.69
CA LYS A 106 11.85 21.39 4.70
C LYS A 106 13.21 21.00 4.14
N GLY A 107 13.93 21.89 3.47
CA GLY A 107 14.42 23.15 4.02
C GLY A 107 15.82 22.87 4.50
#